data_AF-A0A973KZE9-F1
#
_entry.id   AF-A0A973KZE9-F1
#
_cell.length_a   1.000
_cell.length_b   1.000
_cell.length_c   1.000
_cell.angle_alpha   90.00
_cell.angle_beta   90.00
_cell.angle_gamma   90.00
#
_symmetry.space_group_name_H-M   'P 1'
#
loop_
_entity.id
_entity.type
_entity.pdbx_description
1 polymer ?
#
loop_
_entity_poly.entity_id
_entity_poly.type
_entity_poly.pdbx_seq_one_letter_code
_entity_poly.pdbx_strand_id
1 'polypeptide(L)'
;MSLRRAVSATLLAASLTTLSAACGQQHAAVSAPPNHRADGGTPSSPPGTPFRQGRVDSGLAYFTSAPGSVRQVRAVLRGPDELKAFARLFRGREQEIIDRAGATDFSRTTLVGWSATTGCAQWPSATLHRAGDTLKPIAGPHPEPPPECYAPFHVIAVFEVPRDRLPVQPRFAD
;
A
#
# COMPACT_ATOMS: atom_id res chain seq x y z
N MET A 1 21.13 -21.50 51.60
CA MET A 1 21.48 -20.07 51.41
C MET A 1 20.70 -19.60 50.18
N SER A 2 19.45 -19.13 50.25
CA SER A 2 18.90 -17.83 50.70
C SER A 2 19.68 -16.60 50.21
N LEU A 3 19.03 -15.79 49.33
CA LEU A 3 18.82 -14.33 49.37
C LEU A 3 18.27 -13.88 47.98
N ARG A 4 16.95 -13.70 47.81
CA ARG A 4 16.10 -12.50 48.06
C ARG A 4 16.25 -11.34 47.05
N ARG A 5 15.19 -11.19 46.25
CA ARG A 5 14.49 -10.00 45.69
C ARG A 5 15.13 -8.60 45.82
N ALA A 6 14.98 -7.81 44.75
CA ALA A 6 14.53 -6.42 44.85
C ALA A 6 13.75 -5.98 43.59
N VAL A 7 12.60 -5.35 43.83
CA VAL A 7 11.71 -4.67 42.86
C VAL A 7 12.04 -3.18 42.91
N SER A 8 11.89 -2.44 41.80
CA SER A 8 11.58 -1.01 41.86
C SER A 8 10.80 -0.57 40.63
N ALA A 9 9.56 -0.16 40.90
CA ALA A 9 8.64 0.52 39.99
C ALA A 9 8.95 2.03 40.00
N THR A 10 8.78 2.69 38.86
CA THR A 10 8.64 4.15 38.80
C THR A 10 7.47 4.50 37.87
N LEU A 11 6.41 5.00 38.48
CA LEU A 11 5.25 5.68 37.90
C LEU A 11 5.60 7.16 37.76
N LEU A 12 5.34 7.77 36.60
CA LEU A 12 5.10 9.20 36.39
C LEU A 12 4.66 9.39 34.92
N ALA A 13 3.78 10.28 34.52
CA ALA A 13 2.66 10.99 35.11
C ALA A 13 1.89 11.53 33.88
N ALA A 14 0.56 11.57 33.97
CA ALA A 14 -0.30 11.99 32.89
C ALA A 14 -0.12 13.48 32.53
N SER A 15 -0.09 13.79 31.24
CA SER A 15 -0.32 15.15 30.73
C SER A 15 -1.51 15.13 29.77
N LEU A 16 -2.68 15.49 30.30
CA LEU A 16 -3.86 15.85 29.51
C LEU A 16 -3.62 17.24 28.89
N THR A 17 -3.67 17.33 27.56
CA THR A 17 -3.88 18.60 26.87
C THR A 17 -5.26 18.58 26.23
N THR A 18 -6.18 19.30 26.86
CA THR A 18 -7.49 19.66 26.35
C THR A 18 -7.31 20.61 25.16
N LEU A 19 -7.62 20.16 23.94
CA LEU A 19 -7.83 21.09 22.83
C LEU A 19 -9.25 21.66 22.92
N SER A 20 -9.32 22.92 23.33
CA SER A 20 -10.52 23.73 23.37
C SER A 20 -11.12 23.87 21.97
N ALA A 21 -12.43 23.60 21.89
CA ALA A 21 -13.27 24.01 20.78
C ALA A 21 -13.28 25.54 20.69
N ALA A 22 -12.85 26.10 19.57
CA ALA A 22 -13.09 27.50 19.22
C ALA A 22 -14.04 27.53 18.02
N CYS A 23 -15.34 27.61 18.33
CA CYS A 23 -16.36 28.10 17.41
C CYS A 23 -16.17 29.61 17.25
N GLY A 24 -15.59 30.06 16.13
CA GLY A 24 -15.55 31.47 15.77
C GLY A 24 -16.73 31.83 14.87
N GLN A 25 -17.78 32.43 15.43
CA GLN A 25 -18.85 33.08 14.66
C GLN A 25 -18.46 34.51 14.26
N GLN A 26 -18.54 34.76 12.95
CA GLN A 26 -19.13 35.92 12.26
C GLN A 26 -18.70 37.35 12.66
N HIS A 27 -18.02 38.01 11.71
CA HIS A 27 -18.30 39.42 11.41
C HIS A 27 -18.94 39.53 10.04
N ALA A 28 -20.09 40.21 10.02
CA ALA A 28 -20.89 40.51 8.84
C ALA A 28 -20.40 41.78 8.15
N ALA A 29 -20.42 41.78 6.82
CA ALA A 29 -20.47 42.99 6.01
C ALA A 29 -21.55 42.83 4.93
N VAL A 30 -22.76 43.28 5.28
CA VAL A 30 -23.80 43.98 4.50
C VAL A 30 -23.77 43.83 2.95
N SER A 31 -24.76 43.06 2.46
CA SER A 31 -25.72 43.30 1.33
C SER A 31 -25.33 43.26 -0.17
N ALA A 32 -25.56 42.07 -0.78
CA ALA A 32 -26.31 41.65 -2.01
C ALA A 32 -26.44 42.52 -3.29
N PRO A 33 -26.59 41.88 -4.50
CA PRO A 33 -27.89 41.34 -4.93
C PRO A 33 -27.84 39.87 -5.46
N PRO A 34 -28.99 39.17 -5.59
CA PRO A 34 -29.04 37.72 -5.76
C PRO A 34 -29.05 37.28 -7.23
N ASN A 35 -28.36 36.19 -7.56
CA ASN A 35 -28.94 35.05 -8.31
C ASN A 35 -27.92 33.96 -8.70
N HIS A 36 -28.44 32.73 -8.71
CA HIS A 36 -28.01 31.50 -9.41
C HIS A 36 -26.88 30.60 -8.85
N ARG A 37 -27.35 29.52 -8.20
CA ARG A 37 -27.00 28.08 -8.35
C ARG A 37 -25.53 27.66 -8.57
N ALA A 38 -25.12 26.78 -7.65
CA ALA A 38 -24.39 25.51 -7.83
C ALA A 38 -22.86 25.51 -7.97
N ASP A 39 -22.31 24.44 -7.35
CA ASP A 39 -21.02 23.80 -7.52
C ASP A 39 -19.80 24.32 -6.75
N GLY A 40 -19.55 23.62 -5.64
CA GLY A 40 -18.25 23.58 -4.97
C GLY A 40 -17.21 22.94 -5.89
N GLY A 41 -16.16 23.70 -6.19
CA GLY A 41 -15.05 23.26 -7.02
C GLY A 41 -14.21 22.19 -6.32
N THR A 42 -14.28 20.96 -6.82
CA THR A 42 -13.32 19.89 -6.54
C THR A 42 -12.00 20.19 -7.27
N PRO A 43 -10.81 19.98 -6.67
CA PRO A 43 -9.54 20.17 -7.37
C PRO A 43 -9.42 19.19 -8.54
N SER A 44 -9.11 19.71 -9.72
CA SER A 44 -8.92 18.93 -10.94
C SER A 44 -7.52 18.31 -10.97
N SER A 45 -7.44 16.98 -11.00
CA SER A 45 -6.20 16.25 -11.28
C SER A 45 -5.88 16.24 -12.78
N PRO A 46 -4.59 16.21 -13.18
CA PRO A 46 -4.18 16.24 -14.60
C PRO A 46 -4.48 14.91 -15.34
N PRO A 47 -4.56 14.92 -16.68
CA PRO A 47 -4.98 13.78 -17.48
C PRO A 47 -3.81 12.82 -17.72
N GLY A 48 -3.66 11.84 -16.83
CA GLY A 48 -3.04 10.55 -17.14
C GLY A 48 -4.16 9.52 -17.22
N THR A 49 -4.30 8.82 -18.34
CA THR A 49 -5.40 7.87 -18.62
C THR A 49 -5.72 7.00 -17.39
N PRO A 50 -6.89 7.17 -16.73
CA PRO A 50 -7.26 6.28 -15.66
C PRO A 50 -7.62 4.95 -16.32
N PHE A 51 -6.87 3.90 -16.02
CA PHE A 51 -7.54 2.63 -15.85
C PHE A 51 -8.70 2.92 -14.88
N ARG A 52 -9.94 2.96 -15.37
CA ARG A 52 -11.15 2.94 -14.52
C ARG A 52 -11.29 1.54 -13.92
N GLN A 53 -10.25 1.15 -13.18
CA GLN A 53 -10.10 -0.07 -12.42
C GLN A 53 -9.95 0.39 -10.98
N GLY A 54 -10.90 0.00 -10.14
CA GLY A 54 -10.87 0.34 -8.73
C GLY A 54 -9.58 -0.22 -8.13
N ARG A 55 -8.82 0.64 -7.47
CA ARG A 55 -7.73 0.19 -6.59
C ARG A 55 -8.36 -0.73 -5.53
N VAL A 56 -7.81 -1.93 -5.36
CA VAL A 56 -8.35 -2.93 -4.44
C VAL A 56 -7.48 -3.12 -3.20
N ASP A 57 -6.17 -2.84 -3.30
CA ASP A 57 -5.30 -2.90 -2.14
C ASP A 57 -5.63 -1.80 -1.11
N SER A 58 -5.46 -2.14 0.17
CA SER A 58 -5.45 -1.18 1.27
C SER A 58 -4.04 -0.74 1.66
N GLY A 59 -3.02 -1.44 1.17
CA GLY A 59 -1.65 -1.24 1.58
C GLY A 59 -0.66 -2.14 0.83
N LEU A 60 0.61 -1.87 1.09
CA LEU A 60 1.75 -2.58 0.50
C LEU A 60 2.62 -3.08 1.64
N ALA A 61 2.39 -4.32 2.07
CA ALA A 61 3.10 -4.94 3.19
C ALA A 61 4.60 -5.08 2.90
N TYR A 62 4.94 -5.42 1.65
CA TYR A 62 6.31 -5.51 1.19
C TYR A 62 6.45 -4.93 -0.21
N PHE A 63 7.54 -4.20 -0.44
CA PHE A 63 7.91 -3.74 -1.78
C PHE A 63 9.43 -3.59 -1.88
N THR A 64 9.97 -4.01 -3.01
CA THR A 64 11.33 -3.70 -3.40
C THR A 64 11.37 -3.42 -4.90
N SER A 65 12.29 -2.53 -5.30
CA SER A 65 12.72 -2.35 -6.68
C SER A 65 14.24 -2.34 -6.69
N ALA A 66 14.86 -3.27 -7.41
CA ALA A 66 16.31 -3.48 -7.39
C ALA A 66 16.84 -3.91 -8.77
N PRO A 67 18.13 -3.67 -9.08
CA PRO A 67 18.74 -4.15 -10.32
C PRO A 67 18.73 -5.67 -10.44
N GLY A 68 18.74 -6.16 -11.68
CA GLY A 68 18.74 -7.57 -12.04
C GLY A 68 17.35 -8.12 -12.37
N SER A 69 17.31 -9.38 -12.79
CA SER A 69 16.07 -10.09 -13.11
C SER A 69 15.52 -10.83 -11.89
N VAL A 70 14.21 -11.07 -11.89
CA VAL A 70 13.54 -11.87 -10.87
C VAL A 70 12.69 -12.95 -11.51
N ARG A 71 12.49 -14.06 -10.79
CA ARG A 71 11.42 -15.01 -11.14
C ARG A 71 10.08 -14.25 -11.14
N GLN A 72 9.36 -14.33 -12.26
CA GLN A 72 8.02 -13.74 -12.36
C GLN A 72 7.01 -14.66 -11.67
N VAL A 73 6.31 -14.11 -10.69
CA VAL A 73 5.35 -14.85 -9.86
C VAL A 73 4.14 -13.97 -9.63
N ARG A 74 2.95 -14.57 -9.71
CA ARG A 74 1.68 -13.91 -9.41
C ARG A 74 0.87 -14.88 -8.58
N ALA A 75 0.50 -14.49 -7.36
CA ALA A 75 -0.15 -15.40 -6.43
C ALA A 75 -1.11 -14.65 -5.50
N VAL A 76 -2.24 -15.28 -5.21
CA VAL A 76 -3.13 -14.89 -4.12
C VAL A 76 -2.78 -15.75 -2.93
N LEU A 77 -2.38 -15.13 -1.83
CA LEU A 77 -1.86 -15.77 -0.62
C LEU A 77 -2.91 -15.62 0.49
N ARG A 78 -3.63 -16.69 0.76
CA ARG A 78 -4.77 -16.78 1.67
C ARG A 78 -4.38 -17.13 3.10
N GLY A 79 -3.10 -17.42 3.34
CA GLY A 79 -2.61 -17.74 4.68
C GLY A 79 -1.08 -17.70 4.83
N PRO A 80 -0.58 -17.90 6.07
CA PRO A 80 0.84 -17.81 6.38
C PRO A 80 1.72 -18.80 5.61
N ASP A 81 1.22 -20.01 5.32
CA ASP A 81 2.01 -21.03 4.63
C ASP A 81 2.22 -20.70 3.14
N GLU A 82 1.21 -20.12 2.50
CA GLU A 82 1.32 -19.62 1.13
C GLU A 82 2.25 -18.40 1.05
N LEU A 83 2.21 -17.51 2.06
CA LEU A 83 3.19 -16.42 2.17
C LEU A 83 4.62 -16.94 2.30
N LYS A 84 4.87 -17.92 3.18
CA LYS A 84 6.19 -18.55 3.30
C LYS A 84 6.61 -19.22 1.99
N ALA A 85 5.69 -19.89 1.30
CA ALA A 85 5.98 -20.52 0.01
C ALA A 85 6.35 -19.49 -1.07
N PHE A 86 5.65 -18.35 -1.11
CA PHE A 86 6.00 -17.23 -1.98
C PHE A 86 7.37 -16.65 -1.63
N ALA A 87 7.65 -16.37 -0.35
CA ALA A 87 8.89 -15.78 0.11
C ALA A 87 10.13 -16.63 -0.23
N ARG A 88 10.03 -17.97 -0.11
CA ARG A 88 11.10 -18.92 -0.49
C ARG A 88 11.55 -18.83 -1.94
N LEU A 89 10.72 -18.27 -2.83
CA LEU A 89 11.09 -18.06 -4.23
C LEU A 89 12.16 -16.97 -4.39
N PHE A 90 12.35 -16.12 -3.38
CA PHE A 90 13.23 -14.97 -3.38
C PHE A 90 14.23 -15.07 -2.21
N ARG A 91 15.08 -16.10 -2.21
CA ARG A 91 15.95 -16.48 -1.07
C ARG A 91 16.71 -15.32 -0.38
N GLY A 92 17.16 -14.30 -1.13
CA GLY A 92 17.84 -13.14 -0.55
C GLY A 92 16.92 -12.13 0.16
N ARG A 93 15.60 -12.31 0.06
CA ARG A 93 14.53 -11.44 0.59
C ARG A 93 13.50 -12.18 1.44
N GLU A 94 13.63 -13.50 1.57
CA GLU A 94 12.63 -14.36 2.21
C GLU A 94 12.27 -13.86 3.61
N GLN A 95 13.27 -13.67 4.47
CA GLN A 95 13.04 -13.22 5.85
C GLN A 95 12.40 -11.83 5.90
N GLU A 96 12.85 -10.90 5.05
CA GLU A 96 12.30 -9.54 4.98
C GLU A 96 10.81 -9.54 4.58
N ILE A 97 10.43 -10.38 3.61
CA ILE A 97 9.04 -10.56 3.19
C ILE A 97 8.21 -11.12 4.35
N ILE A 98 8.70 -12.15 5.03
CA ILE A 98 8.01 -12.80 6.15
C ILE A 98 7.85 -11.82 7.33
N ASP A 99 8.89 -11.06 7.67
CA ASP A 99 8.84 -10.13 8.80
C ASP A 99 7.85 -8.99 8.56
N ARG A 100 7.79 -8.46 7.32
CA ARG A 100 6.92 -7.33 6.99
C ARG A 100 5.47 -7.73 6.73
N ALA A 101 5.23 -8.89 6.13
CA ALA A 101 3.88 -9.33 5.75
C ALA A 101 3.29 -10.42 6.66
N GLY A 102 4.11 -11.06 7.51
CA GLY A 102 3.71 -12.20 8.34
C GLY A 102 2.71 -11.87 9.45
N ALA A 103 2.63 -10.59 9.87
CA ALA A 103 1.67 -10.11 10.86
C ALA A 103 0.25 -9.88 10.29
N THR A 104 0.03 -10.16 9.00
CA THR A 104 -1.27 -9.97 8.36
C THR A 104 -2.36 -10.79 9.04
N ASP A 105 -3.47 -10.13 9.37
CA ASP A 105 -4.70 -10.81 9.80
C ASP A 105 -5.41 -11.42 8.58
N PHE A 106 -5.04 -12.66 8.28
CA PHE A 106 -5.61 -13.39 7.14
C PHE A 106 -7.12 -13.66 7.27
N SER A 107 -7.76 -13.44 8.42
CA SER A 107 -9.22 -13.60 8.54
C SER A 107 -9.99 -12.50 7.81
N ARG A 108 -9.40 -11.29 7.70
CA ARG A 108 -9.99 -10.11 7.05
C ARG A 108 -9.28 -9.71 5.77
N THR A 109 -8.00 -10.03 5.66
CA THR A 109 -7.13 -9.65 4.55
C THR A 109 -6.68 -10.88 3.79
N THR A 110 -6.41 -10.72 2.50
CA THR A 110 -5.67 -11.65 1.68
C THR A 110 -4.49 -10.90 1.10
N LEU A 111 -3.32 -11.55 1.05
CA LEU A 111 -2.17 -10.94 0.41
C LEU A 111 -2.15 -11.31 -1.07
N VAL A 112 -1.67 -10.39 -1.91
CA VAL A 112 -1.41 -10.67 -3.32
C VAL A 112 0.07 -10.46 -3.56
N GLY A 113 0.78 -11.55 -3.84
CA GLY A 113 2.20 -11.54 -4.20
C GLY A 113 2.37 -11.32 -5.69
N TRP A 114 3.26 -10.41 -6.07
CA TRP A 114 3.59 -10.13 -7.45
C TRP A 114 5.08 -9.84 -7.62
N SER A 115 5.69 -10.40 -8.65
CA SER A 115 7.05 -10.04 -9.06
C SER A 115 7.17 -9.98 -10.58
N ALA A 116 7.94 -9.01 -11.05
CA ALA A 116 8.26 -8.87 -12.46
C ALA A 116 9.59 -8.14 -12.67
N THR A 117 10.14 -8.28 -13.88
CA THR A 117 11.25 -7.47 -14.37
C THR A 117 10.67 -6.27 -15.10
N THR A 118 10.95 -5.03 -14.65
CA THR A 118 10.29 -3.78 -15.06
C THR A 118 11.05 -3.02 -16.15
N GLY A 119 11.98 -3.68 -16.84
CA GLY A 119 12.91 -3.01 -17.75
C GLY A 119 13.80 -2.05 -16.99
N CYS A 120 14.02 -0.85 -17.51
CA CYS A 120 15.00 0.10 -16.96
C CYS A 120 14.38 1.06 -15.94
N ALA A 121 13.06 0.95 -15.73
CA ALA A 121 12.33 1.76 -14.77
C ALA A 121 12.51 1.21 -13.36
N GLN A 122 13.07 2.03 -12.47
CA GLN A 122 13.00 1.81 -11.04
C GLN A 122 11.67 2.32 -10.52
N TRP A 123 10.84 1.41 -10.00
CA TRP A 123 9.53 1.76 -9.45
C TRP A 123 9.68 2.09 -7.96
N PRO A 124 9.19 3.24 -7.47
CA PRO A 124 9.25 3.57 -6.04
C PRO A 124 8.13 2.90 -5.23
N SER A 125 7.05 2.51 -5.90
CA SER A 125 5.89 1.85 -5.30
C SER A 125 5.03 1.18 -6.37
N ALA A 126 4.03 0.43 -5.95
CA ALA A 126 2.97 -0.09 -6.81
C ALA A 126 1.63 -0.09 -6.08
N THR A 127 0.53 -0.03 -6.83
CA THR A 127 -0.84 -0.26 -6.36
C THR A 127 -1.46 -1.41 -7.13
N LEU A 128 -2.42 -2.11 -6.53
CA LEU A 128 -3.14 -3.21 -7.17
C LEU A 128 -4.53 -2.77 -7.59
N HIS A 129 -4.82 -2.90 -8.87
CA HIS A 129 -6.07 -2.48 -9.48
C HIS A 129 -6.85 -3.69 -10.01
N ARG A 130 -8.17 -3.53 -10.13
CA ARG A 130 -9.10 -4.56 -10.61
C ARG A 130 -9.98 -4.08 -11.76
N ALA A 131 -10.06 -4.87 -12.84
CA ALA A 131 -11.15 -4.83 -13.83
C ALA A 131 -11.85 -6.18 -13.89
N GLY A 132 -13.14 -6.24 -13.54
CA GLY A 132 -13.86 -7.52 -13.53
C GLY A 132 -13.15 -8.48 -12.58
N ASP A 133 -12.70 -9.63 -13.06
CA ASP A 133 -11.95 -10.60 -12.24
C ASP A 133 -10.43 -10.46 -12.37
N THR A 134 -9.96 -9.49 -13.15
CA THR A 134 -8.55 -9.33 -13.49
C THR A 134 -7.87 -8.32 -12.55
N LEU A 135 -6.77 -8.76 -11.94
CA LEU A 135 -5.88 -7.98 -11.11
C LEU A 135 -4.66 -7.50 -11.91
N LYS A 136 -4.30 -6.23 -11.75
CA LYS A 136 -3.15 -5.62 -12.41
C LYS A 136 -2.42 -4.67 -11.46
N PRO A 137 -1.11 -4.88 -11.24
CA PRO A 137 -0.28 -3.87 -10.58
C PRO A 137 -0.07 -2.66 -11.48
N ILE A 138 -0.12 -1.47 -10.89
CA ILE A 138 0.20 -0.20 -11.53
C ILE A 138 1.37 0.41 -10.76
N ALA A 139 2.41 0.83 -11.47
CA ALA A 139 3.53 1.52 -10.89
C ALA A 139 3.11 2.87 -10.31
N GLY A 140 3.65 3.25 -9.16
CA GLY A 140 3.57 4.64 -8.71
C GLY A 140 4.35 5.58 -9.65
N PRO A 141 4.09 6.90 -9.59
CA PRO A 141 4.84 7.87 -10.39
C PRO A 141 6.35 7.72 -10.21
N HIS A 142 7.09 7.63 -11.32
CA HIS A 142 8.54 7.49 -11.34
C HIS A 142 9.13 8.28 -12.51
N PRO A 143 10.40 8.69 -12.44
CA PRO A 143 11.07 9.33 -13.57
C PRO A 143 11.05 8.44 -14.82
N GLU A 144 11.10 9.07 -15.98
CA GLU A 144 11.33 8.35 -17.23
C GLU A 144 12.70 7.64 -17.16
N PRO A 145 12.79 6.36 -17.55
CA PRO A 145 14.07 5.67 -17.58
C PRO A 145 15.05 6.35 -18.54
N PRO A 146 16.35 6.38 -18.23
CA PRO A 146 17.35 6.88 -19.16
C PRO A 146 17.37 6.05 -20.46
N PRO A 147 17.83 6.62 -21.60
CA PRO A 147 17.98 5.89 -22.85
C PRO A 147 18.91 4.67 -22.70
N GLU A 148 19.97 4.82 -21.89
CA GLU A 148 20.93 3.76 -21.61
C GLU A 148 20.43 2.83 -20.50
N CYS A 149 20.23 1.56 -20.84
CA CYS A 149 19.77 0.53 -19.90
C CYS A 149 20.85 -0.53 -19.65
N TYR A 150 21.73 -0.27 -18.69
CA TYR A 150 22.85 -1.17 -18.39
C TYR A 150 22.41 -2.46 -17.68
N ALA A 151 21.30 -2.43 -16.95
CA ALA A 151 20.67 -3.61 -16.37
C ALA A 151 19.17 -3.35 -16.16
N PRO A 152 18.32 -4.38 -16.29
CA PRO A 152 16.92 -4.24 -15.91
C PRO A 152 16.81 -4.11 -14.39
N PHE A 153 15.72 -3.51 -13.93
CA PHE A 153 15.20 -3.61 -12.59
C PHE A 153 14.18 -4.72 -12.50
N HIS A 154 14.01 -5.24 -11.30
CA HIS A 154 12.88 -6.05 -10.93
C HIS A 154 12.16 -5.44 -9.75
N VAL A 155 10.94 -5.91 -9.54
CA VAL A 155 10.13 -5.58 -8.38
C VAL A 155 9.57 -6.86 -7.76
N ILE A 156 9.42 -6.82 -6.45
CA ILE A 156 8.66 -7.80 -5.67
C ILE A 156 7.72 -6.99 -4.78
N ALA A 157 6.43 -7.27 -4.88
CA ALA A 157 5.38 -6.59 -4.15
C ALA A 157 4.48 -7.60 -3.44
N VAL A 158 4.07 -7.27 -2.22
CA VAL A 158 3.05 -8.02 -1.47
C VAL A 158 1.98 -7.01 -1.04
N PHE A 159 0.85 -7.04 -1.74
CA PHE A 159 -0.27 -6.14 -1.50
C PHE A 159 -1.18 -6.70 -0.41
N GLU A 160 -1.66 -5.84 0.47
CA GLU A 160 -2.73 -6.17 1.40
C GLU A 160 -4.08 -5.86 0.74
N VAL A 161 -4.94 -6.86 0.62
CA VAL A 161 -6.24 -6.71 -0.02
C VAL A 161 -7.34 -7.19 0.92
N PRO A 162 -8.25 -6.32 1.36
CA PRO A 162 -9.45 -6.73 2.09
C PRO A 162 -10.20 -7.81 1.31
N ARG A 163 -10.62 -8.89 1.99
CA ARG A 163 -11.21 -10.08 1.35
C ARG A 163 -12.46 -9.75 0.53
N ASP A 164 -13.23 -8.76 0.94
CA ASP A 164 -14.45 -8.26 0.27
C ASP A 164 -14.17 -7.52 -1.05
N ARG A 165 -12.92 -7.08 -1.27
CA ARG A 165 -12.51 -6.37 -2.50
C ARG A 165 -11.93 -7.30 -3.57
N LEU A 166 -11.52 -8.50 -3.19
CA LEU A 166 -11.02 -9.48 -4.15
C LEU A 166 -12.16 -10.08 -4.99
N PRO A 167 -11.93 -10.34 -6.28
CA PRO A 167 -12.81 -11.20 -7.07
C PRO A 167 -12.90 -12.60 -6.45
N VAL A 168 -14.03 -13.29 -6.67
CA VAL A 168 -14.21 -14.69 -6.24
C VAL A 168 -13.18 -15.61 -6.91
N GLN A 169 -12.91 -15.36 -8.20
CA GLN A 169 -11.93 -16.10 -9.00
C GLN A 169 -10.92 -15.11 -9.60
N PRO A 170 -9.96 -14.62 -8.80
CA PRO A 170 -9.01 -13.62 -9.25
C PRO A 170 -8.11 -14.19 -10.35
N ARG A 171 -8.00 -13.45 -11.45
CA ARG A 171 -7.06 -13.68 -12.55
C ARG A 171 -6.03 -12.56 -12.55
N PHE A 172 -4.84 -12.81 -13.06
CA PHE A 172 -3.86 -11.76 -13.29
C PHE A 172 -3.90 -11.35 -14.76
N ALA A 173 -3.83 -10.05 -15.04
CA ALA A 173 -3.63 -9.58 -16.40
C ALA A 173 -2.31 -10.15 -16.94
N ASP A 174 -2.27 -10.54 -18.20
CA ASP A 174 -1.06 -11.08 -18.86
C ASP A 174 0.11 -10.08 -18.82
#